data_AF-A0A4P9ZN54-F1
#
_entry.id   AF-A0A4P9ZN54-F1
#
_cell.length_a   1.000
_cell.length_b   1.000
_cell.length_c   1.000
_cell.angle_alpha   90.00
_cell.angle_beta   90.00
_cell.angle_gamma   90.00
#
_symmetry.space_group_name_H-M   'P 1'
#
loop_
_entity.id
_entity.type
_entity.pdbx_description
1 polymer ?
#
loop_
_entity_poly.entity_id
_entity_poly.type
_entity_poly.pdbx_seq_one_letter_code
_entity_poly.pdbx_strand_id
1 'polypeptide(L)' 'CGSKVQVTGPKGSVILTVVDTCPECAAGDVDMDPESFALIADPIDGRVKVTWTPL' A
#
# COMPACT_ATOMS: atom_id res chain seq x y z
N CYS A 1 -4.22 -5.35 13.30
CA CYS A 1 -5.05 -5.75 12.14
C CYS A 1 -6.45 -5.16 12.27
N GLY A 2 -7.17 -4.99 11.16
CA GLY A 2 -8.52 -4.42 11.09
C GLY A 2 -8.59 -2.90 10.92
N SER A 3 -7.48 -2.20 11.13
CA SER A 3 -7.36 -0.76 10.85
C SER A 3 -7.43 -0.49 9.35
N LYS A 4 -7.96 0.68 8.97
CA LYS A 4 -7.93 1.16 7.59
C LYS A 4 -6.86 2.22 7.39
N VAL A 5 -6.25 2.21 6.21
CA VAL A 5 -5.27 3.22 5.79
C VAL A 5 -5.62 3.70 4.39
N GLN A 6 -5.44 4.98 4.13
CA GLN A 6 -5.44 5.50 2.76
C GLN A 6 -4.00 5.54 2.27
N VAL A 7 -3.70 4.81 1.19
CA VAL A 7 -2.39 4.79 0.53
C VAL A 7 -2.49 5.61 -0.75
N THR A 8 -1.51 6.48 -0.99
CA THR A 8 -1.41 7.29 -2.21
C THR A 8 -0.11 6.98 -2.92
N GLY A 9 -0.22 6.64 -4.20
CA GLY A 9 0.89 6.38 -5.11
C GLY A 9 0.79 7.21 -6.41
N PRO A 10 1.66 6.94 -7.38
CA PRO A 10 1.76 7.74 -8.61
C PRO A 10 0.49 7.85 -9.46
N LYS A 11 -0.38 6.83 -9.45
CA LYS A 11 -1.61 6.78 -10.26
C LYS A 11 -2.88 7.17 -9.49
N GLY A 12 -2.82 7.28 -8.16
CA GLY A 12 -4.00 7.61 -7.35
C GLY A 12 -3.89 7.14 -5.90
N SER A 13 -5.05 7.03 -5.25
CA SER A 13 -5.16 6.60 -3.85
C SER A 13 -6.15 5.43 -3.71
N VAL A 14 -5.89 4.57 -2.74
CA VAL A 14 -6.75 3.43 -2.38
C VAL A 14 -6.87 3.31 -0.86
N ILE A 15 -8.04 2.90 -0.37
CA ILE A 15 -8.26 2.59 1.04
C ILE A 15 -8.08 1.09 1.24
N LEU A 16 -7.11 0.71 2.08
CA LEU A 16 -6.78 -0.68 2.39
C LEU A 16 -7.13 -1.01 3.84
N THR A 17 -7.39 -2.30 4.11
CA THR A 17 -7.54 -2.82 5.46
C THR A 17 -6.28 -3.61 5.82
N VAL A 18 -5.66 -3.29 6.96
CA VAL A 18 -4.45 -3.98 7.42
C VAL A 18 -4.83 -5.35 7.96
N VAL A 19 -4.52 -6.41 7.21
CA VAL A 19 -4.85 -7.79 7.56
C VAL A 19 -3.68 -8.53 8.21
N ASP A 20 -2.45 -8.15 7.89
CA ASP A 20 -1.24 -8.81 8.40
C ASP A 20 -0.10 -7.80 8.63
N THR A 21 0.96 -8.27 9.27
CA THR A 21 2.24 -7.57 9.41
C THR A 21 3.25 -8.12 8.42
N CYS A 22 4.10 -7.27 7.85
CA CYS A 22 5.24 -7.67 7.02
C CYS A 22 6.55 -7.47 7.82
N PRO A 23 7.14 -8.52 8.43
CA PRO A 23 8.30 -8.38 9.30
C PRO A 23 9.59 -8.01 8.55
N GLU A 24 9.70 -8.37 7.27
CA GLU A 24 10.85 -8.01 6.45
C GLU A 24 10.77 -6.62 5.82
N CYS A 25 9.59 -5.99 5.87
CA CYS A 25 9.38 -4.66 5.32
C CYS A 25 10.07 -3.58 6.16
N ALA A 26 10.60 -2.55 5.50
CA ALA A 26 11.16 -1.40 6.20
C ALA A 26 10.03 -0.57 6.83
N ALA A 27 10.36 0.19 7.87
CA ALA A 27 9.39 1.06 8.52
C ALA A 27 8.78 2.05 7.50
N GLY A 28 7.45 2.03 7.39
CA GLY A 28 6.68 2.87 6.47
C GLY A 28 6.36 2.22 5.12
N ASP A 29 6.94 1.06 4.80
CA ASP A 29 6.52 0.27 3.65
C ASP A 29 5.11 -0.30 3.87
N VAL A 30 4.37 -0.45 2.78
CA VAL A 30 3.07 -1.13 2.75
C VAL A 30 3.15 -2.19 1.68
N ASP A 31 3.04 -3.46 2.08
CA ASP A 31 2.91 -4.58 1.16
C ASP A 31 1.42 -4.79 0.86
N MET A 32 1.09 -4.88 -0.42
CA MET A 32 -0.29 -4.89 -0.89
C MET A 32 -0.46 -5.95 -1.95
N ASP A 33 -1.67 -6.50 -2.05
CA ASP A 33 -1.99 -7.45 -3.08
C ASP A 33 -1.87 -6.80 -4.48
N PRO A 34 -1.63 -7.59 -5.54
CA PRO A 34 -1.41 -7.06 -6.89
C PRO A 34 -2.56 -6.20 -7.44
N GLU A 35 -3.81 -6.49 -7.04
CA GLU A 35 -4.98 -5.74 -7.52
C GLU A 35 -4.99 -4.34 -6.90
N SER A 36 -4.76 -4.25 -5.59
CA SER A 36 -4.61 -2.97 -4.88
C SER A 36 -3.43 -2.15 -5.40
N PHE A 37 -2.29 -2.80 -5.69
CA PHE A 37 -1.11 -2.11 -6.24
C PHE A 37 -1.40 -1.47 -7.60
N ALA A 38 -2.11 -2.20 -8.48
CA ALA A 38 -2.45 -1.72 -9.81
C ALA A 38 -3.35 -0.47 -9.80
N LEU A 39 -4.05 -0.18 -8.70
CA LEU A 39 -4.85 1.04 -8.54
C LEU A 39 -3.99 2.29 -8.27
N ILE A 40 -2.77 2.13 -7.76
CA ILE A 40 -1.90 3.25 -7.39
C ILE A 40 -0.58 3.33 -8.18
N ALA A 41 -0.19 2.27 -8.89
CA ALA A 41 1.07 2.18 -9.61
C ALA A 41 0.99 1.19 -10.80
N ASP A 42 2.01 1.17 -11.66
CA ASP A 42 2.12 0.12 -12.68
C ASP A 42 2.69 -1.16 -12.07
N PRO A 43 2.04 -2.33 -12.19
CA PRO A 43 2.55 -3.58 -11.63
C PRO A 43 3.99 -3.91 -12.04
N ILE A 44 4.44 -3.46 -13.23
CA ILE A 44 5.81 -3.68 -13.69
C ILE A 44 6.86 -2.89 -12.90
N ASP A 45 6.47 -1.79 -12.25
CA ASP A 45 7.38 -0.98 -11.44
C ASP A 45 7.84 -1.76 -10.19
N GLY A 46 7.03 -2.73 -9.72
CA GLY A 46 7.30 -3.64 -8.60
C GLY A 46 7.32 -2.96 -7.22
N ARG A 47 7.92 -1.77 -7.10
CA ARG A 47 7.97 -0.98 -5.88
C ARG A 47 8.01 0.51 -6.22
N VAL A 48 7.13 1.27 -5.59
CA VAL A 48 7.04 2.73 -5.78
C VAL A 48 7.07 3.46 -4.46
N LYS A 49 7.36 4.76 -4.50
CA LYS A 49 7.20 5.64 -3.34
C LYS A 49 5.72 5.90 -3.12
N VAL A 50 5.28 5.73 -1.88
CA VAL A 50 3.91 5.99 -1.43
C VAL A 50 3.91 6.82 -0.16
N THR A 51 2.78 7.45 0.12
CA THR A 51 2.44 8.00 1.43
C THR A 51 1.16 7.36 1.91
N TRP A 52 1.03 7.14 3.23
CA TRP A 52 -0.20 6.61 3.79
C TRP A 52 -0.55 7.28 5.10
N THR A 53 -1.86 7.31 5.38
CA THR A 53 -2.40 7.86 6.62
C THR A 53 -3.45 6.91 7.19
N PRO A 54 -3.48 6.69 8.52
CA PRO A 54 -4.59 6.03 9.18
C PRO A 54 -5.92 6.74 8.90
N LEU A 55 -7.00 5.97 8.82
CA LEU A 55 -8.39 6.46 8.81
C LEU A 55 -9.03 6.30 10.19
#